data_AF-A0AAU3RSB2-F1
#
_entry.id   AF-A0AAU3RSB2-F1
#
_cell.length_a   1.000
_cell.length_b   1.000
_cell.length_c   1.000
_cell.angle_alpha   90.00
_cell.angle_beta   90.00
_cell.angle_gamma   90.00
#
_symmetry.space_group_name_H-M   'P 1'
#
loop_
_entity.id
_entity.type
_entity.pdbx_description
1 polymer ?
#
loop_
_entity_poly.entity_id
_entity_poly.type
_entity_poly.pdbx_seq_one_letter_code
_entity_poly.pdbx_strand_id
1 'polypeptide(L)'
;MKLVSCVTGEEIPAGRTLRGQAGAAAGQAWKFERISQRADGTHHVHVSRPGGKLGRIHREFHPSALGCEIAVDITWRKSMGHAAYRTWSKVDDYLLAGIFALVPLAFFEHYHWSEFIVSIF
;
A
#
# COMPACT_ATOMS: atom_id res chain seq x y z
N MET A 1 9.04 7.53 -5.15
CA MET A 1 10.41 7.02 -4.91
C MET A 1 11.38 8.07 -5.42
N LYS A 2 12.42 8.36 -4.65
CA LYS A 2 13.39 9.41 -4.95
C LYS A 2 14.78 8.81 -4.83
N LEU A 3 15.68 9.19 -5.74
CA LEU A 3 17.09 8.85 -5.61
C LEU A 3 17.75 9.98 -4.81
N VAL A 4 18.48 9.63 -3.76
CA VAL A 4 19.09 10.58 -2.83
C VAL A 4 20.60 10.33 -2.77
N SER A 5 21.38 11.39 -2.75
CA SER A 5 22.83 11.32 -2.55
C SER A 5 23.15 10.98 -1.10
N CYS A 6 23.93 9.94 -0.83
CA CYS A 6 24.34 9.61 0.55
C CYS A 6 25.27 10.65 1.17
N VAL A 7 25.88 11.51 0.35
CA VAL A 7 26.84 12.54 0.81
C VAL A 7 26.13 13.85 1.14
N THR A 8 25.20 14.27 0.27
CA THR A 8 24.55 15.58 0.40
C THR A 8 23.14 15.50 0.96
N GLY A 9 22.52 14.31 0.98
CA GLY A 9 21.11 14.14 1.34
C GLY A 9 20.13 14.75 0.33
N GLU A 10 20.63 15.26 -0.80
CA GLU A 10 19.80 15.91 -1.81
C GLU A 10 19.17 14.90 -2.77
N GLU A 11 17.96 15.22 -3.22
CA GLU A 11 17.28 14.48 -4.28
C GLU A 11 18.01 14.68 -5.61
N ILE A 12 18.29 13.57 -6.28
CA ILE A 12 18.95 13.51 -7.58
C ILE A 12 17.87 13.39 -8.66
N PRO A 13 17.65 14.42 -9.48
CA PRO A 13 16.68 14.36 -10.55
C PRO A 13 17.16 13.45 -11.69
N ALA A 14 16.20 12.86 -12.40
CA ALA A 14 16.47 12.14 -13.63
C ALA A 14 17.23 13.03 -14.63
N GLY A 15 18.16 12.43 -15.35
CA GLY A 15 19.05 13.09 -16.29
C GLY A 15 20.36 13.61 -15.69
N ARG A 16 20.53 13.59 -14.36
CA ARG A 16 21.78 13.99 -13.71
C ARG A 16 22.88 12.95 -13.91
N THR A 17 24.11 13.41 -14.08
CA THR A 17 25.28 12.53 -14.17
C THR A 17 25.72 12.08 -12.77
N LEU A 18 25.80 10.77 -12.59
CA LEU A 18 26.29 10.07 -11.43
C LEU A 18 27.67 9.48 -11.73
N ARG A 19 28.55 9.50 -10.73
CA ARG A 19 29.87 8.86 -10.85
C ARG A 19 29.84 7.58 -10.02
N GLY A 20 30.17 6.46 -10.65
CA GLY A 20 30.24 5.20 -9.92
C GLY A 20 31.41 5.21 -8.94
N GLN A 21 31.11 4.80 -7.71
CA GLN A 21 32.04 4.78 -6.59
C GLN A 21 32.63 3.38 -6.37
N ALA A 22 31.89 2.32 -6.73
CA ALA A 22 32.30 0.95 -6.48
C ALA A 22 31.89 -0.01 -7.61
N GLY A 23 32.53 -1.20 -7.62
CA GLY A 23 32.22 -2.30 -8.52
C GLY A 23 32.37 -1.96 -10.00
N ALA A 24 31.51 -2.55 -10.84
CA ALA A 24 31.56 -2.39 -12.29
C ALA A 24 31.22 -0.96 -12.78
N ALA A 25 30.76 -0.08 -11.89
CA ALA A 25 30.50 1.33 -12.19
C ALA A 25 31.69 2.25 -11.82
N ALA A 26 32.66 1.75 -11.05
CA ALA A 26 33.73 2.56 -10.46
C ALA A 26 34.48 3.42 -11.50
N GLY A 27 34.61 4.71 -11.20
CA GLY A 27 35.33 5.67 -12.03
C GLY A 27 34.59 6.13 -13.29
N GLN A 28 33.44 5.53 -13.61
CA GLN A 28 32.66 5.86 -14.82
C GLN A 28 31.54 6.85 -14.53
N ALA A 29 31.28 7.72 -15.50
CA ALA A 29 30.15 8.64 -15.48
C ALA A 29 28.93 8.01 -16.17
N TRP A 30 27.79 8.07 -15.49
CA TRP A 30 26.54 7.45 -15.87
C TRP A 30 25.41 8.46 -15.70
N LYS A 31 24.57 8.65 -16.71
CA LYS A 31 23.37 9.48 -16.62
C LYS A 31 22.26 8.69 -15.93
N PHE A 32 21.73 9.21 -14.83
CA PHE A 32 20.56 8.65 -14.18
C PHE A 32 19.34 8.81 -15.09
N GLU A 33 18.58 7.74 -15.32
CA GLU A 33 17.38 7.78 -16.14
C GLU A 33 16.13 7.55 -15.28
N ARG A 34 16.11 6.47 -14.48
CA ARG A 34 14.97 6.12 -13.61
C ARG A 34 15.35 5.09 -12.54
N ILE A 35 14.48 4.93 -11.55
CA ILE A 35 14.53 3.80 -10.61
C ILE A 35 13.78 2.62 -11.23
N SER A 36 14.40 1.45 -11.23
CA SER A 36 13.86 0.18 -11.72
C SER A 36 13.57 -0.73 -10.53
N GLN A 37 12.40 -1.36 -10.50
CA GLN A 37 12.06 -2.36 -9.51
C GLN A 37 12.23 -3.74 -10.13
N ARG A 38 13.02 -4.61 -9.50
CA ARG A 38 13.18 -6.00 -9.90
C ARG A 38 12.06 -6.87 -9.32
N ALA A 39 11.89 -8.05 -9.93
CA ALA A 39 10.87 -9.02 -9.52
C ALA A 39 11.07 -9.56 -8.10
N ASP A 40 12.30 -9.50 -7.58
CA ASP A 40 12.65 -9.84 -6.20
C ASP A 40 12.31 -8.73 -5.18
N GLY A 41 11.73 -7.61 -5.64
CA GLY A 41 11.39 -6.47 -4.80
C GLY A 41 12.55 -5.50 -4.55
N THR A 42 13.75 -5.78 -5.08
CA THR A 42 14.90 -4.87 -4.93
C THR A 42 14.82 -3.72 -5.92
N HIS A 43 15.27 -2.54 -5.48
CA HIS A 43 15.30 -1.34 -6.32
C HIS A 43 16.71 -1.07 -6.83
N HIS A 44 16.83 -0.93 -8.15
CA HIS A 44 18.06 -0.62 -8.84
C HIS A 44 17.95 0.73 -9.54
N VAL A 45 19.10 1.37 -9.75
CA VAL A 45 19.22 2.62 -10.49
C VAL A 45 19.52 2.28 -11.95
N HIS A 46 18.57 2.61 -12.83
CA HIS A 46 18.78 2.50 -14.27
C HIS A 46 19.54 3.73 -14.77
N VAL A 47 20.69 3.46 -15.39
CA VAL A 47 21.59 4.50 -15.88
C VAL A 47 21.98 4.27 -17.33
N SER A 48 22.33 5.35 -18.02
CA SER A 48 22.80 5.31 -19.41
C SER A 48 24.13 6.04 -19.58
N ARG A 49 24.94 5.64 -20.56
CA ARG A 49 26.10 6.42 -20.98
C ARG A 49 26.29 6.35 -22.50
N PRO A 50 26.97 7.33 -23.12
CA PRO A 50 27.40 7.21 -24.51
C PRO A 50 28.37 6.03 -24.69
N GLY A 51 28.10 5.16 -25.65
CA GLY A 51 28.90 3.99 -26.01
C GLY A 51 29.71 4.17 -27.29
N GLY A 52 29.82 5.40 -27.81
CA GLY A 52 30.45 5.67 -29.10
C GLY A 52 29.71 4.98 -30.24
N LYS A 53 30.38 4.04 -30.92
CA LYS A 53 29.82 3.30 -32.08
C LYS A 53 28.60 2.44 -31.74
N LEU A 54 28.43 2.06 -30.47
CA LEU A 54 27.31 1.23 -29.98
C LEU A 54 26.07 2.06 -29.59
N GLY A 55 26.07 3.38 -29.79
CA GLY A 55 24.98 4.25 -29.40
C GLY A 55 24.97 4.52 -27.89
N ARG A 56 23.90 4.14 -27.18
CA ARG A 56 23.76 4.32 -25.72
C ARG A 56 23.83 2.98 -25.01
N ILE A 57 24.71 2.91 -24.00
CA ILE A 57 24.83 1.76 -23.11
C ILE A 57 23.93 1.99 -21.91
N HIS A 58 23.02 1.07 -21.65
CA HIS A 58 22.14 1.08 -20.49
C HIS A 58 22.56 0.00 -19.50
N ARG A 59 22.58 0.31 -18.21
CA ARG A 59 22.86 -0.63 -17.13
C ARG A 59 22.02 -0.32 -15.91
N GLU A 60 21.77 -1.36 -15.12
CA GLU A 60 21.15 -1.24 -13.81
C GLU A 60 22.18 -1.53 -12.73
N PHE A 61 22.32 -0.63 -11.76
CA PHE A 61 23.22 -0.81 -10.63
C PHE A 61 22.46 -0.73 -9.31
N HIS A 62 22.97 -1.43 -8.30
CA HIS A 62 22.53 -1.20 -6.94
C HIS A 62 22.86 0.26 -6.53
N PRO A 63 22.00 0.97 -5.79
CA PRO A 63 22.21 2.38 -5.42
C PRO A 63 23.57 2.65 -4.77
N SER A 64 24.04 1.73 -3.92
CA SER A 64 25.33 1.83 -3.23
C SER A 64 26.53 1.89 -4.18
N ALA A 65 26.45 1.29 -5.38
CA ALA A 65 27.53 1.36 -6.36
C ALA A 65 27.74 2.79 -6.92
N LEU A 66 26.71 3.64 -6.78
CA LEU A 66 26.70 5.04 -7.22
C LEU A 66 26.77 6.02 -6.03
N GLY A 67 26.94 5.53 -4.80
CA GLY A 67 26.91 6.37 -3.59
C GLY A 67 25.56 7.03 -3.34
N CYS A 68 24.48 6.37 -3.76
CA CYS A 68 23.12 6.87 -3.65
C CYS A 68 22.27 5.89 -2.83
N GLU A 69 21.17 6.40 -2.28
CA GLU A 69 20.12 5.63 -1.62
C GLU A 69 18.76 5.92 -2.28
N ILE A 70 17.82 4.99 -2.14
CA ILE A 70 16.46 5.17 -2.67
C ILE A 70 15.53 5.43 -1.49
N ALA A 71 14.99 6.64 -1.43
CA ALA A 71 13.98 7.02 -0.45
C ALA A 71 12.58 6.73 -1.00
N VAL A 72 11.78 5.99 -0.23
CA VAL A 72 10.38 5.73 -0.52
C VAL A 72 9.55 6.52 0.48
N ASP A 73 8.84 7.54 -0.01
CA ASP A 73 7.94 8.32 0.83
C ASP A 73 6.63 7.54 1.00
N ILE A 74 6.41 6.98 2.20
CA ILE A 74 5.24 6.15 2.50
C ILE A 74 4.13 7.07 3.02
N THR A 75 3.29 7.57 2.12
CA THR A 75 2.07 8.27 2.50
C THR A 75 0.98 7.27 2.87
N TRP A 76 0.66 7.15 4.16
CA TRP A 76 -0.48 6.35 4.64
C TRP A 76 -1.80 7.08 4.33
N ARG A 77 -2.51 6.65 3.27
CA ARG A 77 -3.90 7.06 3.08
C ARG A 77 -4.81 6.14 3.90
N LYS A 78 -5.40 6.68 4.97
CA LYS A 78 -6.45 5.98 5.73
C LYS A 78 -7.71 5.93 4.87
N SER A 79 -7.92 4.81 4.18
CA SER A 79 -9.18 4.49 3.50
C SER A 79 -10.30 4.38 4.54
N MET A 80 -11.09 5.44 4.71
CA MET A 80 -12.28 5.44 5.59
C MET A 80 -13.56 4.99 4.87
N GLY A 81 -13.47 4.56 3.61
CA GLY A 81 -14.65 4.29 2.76
C GLY A 81 -15.47 3.05 3.13
N HIS A 82 -14.99 2.17 4.02
CA HIS A 82 -15.68 0.92 4.38
C HIS A 82 -16.02 0.79 5.87
N ALA A 83 -15.61 1.74 6.70
CA ALA A 83 -15.93 1.72 8.12
C ALA A 83 -17.41 2.00 8.35
N ALA A 84 -17.96 3.04 7.70
CA ALA A 84 -19.37 3.41 7.83
C ALA A 84 -20.33 2.29 7.37
N TYR A 85 -20.05 1.66 6.23
CA TYR A 85 -20.87 0.55 5.71
C TYR A 85 -20.85 -0.67 6.65
N ARG A 86 -19.68 -1.03 7.21
CA ARG A 86 -19.59 -2.12 8.21
C ARG A 86 -20.29 -1.79 9.53
N THR A 87 -20.37 -0.52 9.91
CA THR A 87 -21.12 -0.12 11.10
C THR A 87 -22.62 -0.21 10.85
N TRP A 88 -23.09 0.22 9.67
CA TRP A 88 -24.51 0.10 9.29
C TRP A 88 -24.99 -1.35 9.16
N SER A 89 -24.18 -2.24 8.61
CA SER A 89 -24.55 -3.67 8.52
C SER A 89 -24.75 -4.31 9.89
N LYS A 90 -23.95 -3.92 10.89
CA LYS A 90 -24.12 -4.43 12.27
C LYS A 90 -25.41 -3.95 12.91
N VAL A 91 -25.80 -2.69 12.68
CA VAL A 91 -27.07 -2.15 13.21
C VAL A 91 -28.26 -2.91 12.65
N ASP A 92 -28.23 -3.23 11.35
CA ASP A 92 -29.27 -4.02 10.69
C ASP A 92 -29.35 -5.43 11.27
N ASP A 93 -28.22 -6.14 11.42
CA ASP A 93 -28.17 -7.48 12.01
C ASP A 93 -28.76 -7.52 13.43
N TYR A 94 -28.45 -6.54 14.30
CA TYR A 94 -28.97 -6.49 15.66
C TYR A 94 -30.47 -6.14 15.71
N LEU A 95 -30.94 -5.27 14.82
CA LEU A 95 -32.35 -4.93 14.72
C LEU A 95 -33.17 -6.14 14.26
N LEU A 96 -32.66 -6.87 13.27
CA LEU A 96 -33.27 -8.08 12.73
C LEU A 96 -33.30 -9.20 13.79
N ALA A 97 -32.21 -9.38 14.55
CA ALA A 97 -32.17 -10.29 15.69
C ALA A 97 -33.18 -9.93 16.79
N GLY A 98 -33.36 -8.62 17.08
CA GLY A 98 -34.36 -8.13 18.02
C GLY A 98 -35.79 -8.46 17.56
N ILE A 99 -36.11 -8.26 16.28
CA ILE A 99 -37.42 -8.62 15.72
C ILE A 99 -37.65 -10.14 15.80
N PHE A 100 -36.65 -10.96 15.45
CA PHE A 100 -36.75 -12.41 15.57
C PHE A 100 -36.94 -12.90 17.01
N ALA A 101 -36.42 -12.18 18.01
CA ALA A 101 -36.63 -12.51 19.42
C ALA A 101 -38.04 -12.13 19.91
N LEU A 102 -38.64 -11.07 19.37
CA LEU A 102 -39.97 -10.61 19.75
C LEU A 102 -41.09 -11.50 19.20
N VAL A 103 -40.90 -12.15 18.04
CA VAL A 103 -41.93 -13.00 17.43
C VAL A 103 -42.28 -14.23 18.29
N PRO A 104 -41.32 -15.05 18.77
CA PRO A 104 -41.61 -16.14 19.69
C PRO A 104 -42.12 -15.66 21.04
N LEU A 105 -41.63 -14.50 21.53
CA LEU A 105 -42.08 -13.94 22.81
C LEU A 105 -43.55 -13.51 22.75
N ALA A 106 -43.95 -12.81 21.69
CA ALA A 106 -45.34 -12.41 21.47
C ALA A 106 -46.26 -13.64 21.27
N PHE A 107 -45.76 -14.69 20.60
CA PHE A 107 -46.51 -15.93 20.45
C PHE A 107 -46.65 -16.68 21.78
N PHE A 108 -45.59 -16.73 22.59
CA PHE A 108 -45.60 -17.31 23.93
C PHE A 108 -46.55 -16.54 24.86
N GLU A 109 -46.48 -15.20 24.88
CA GLU A 109 -47.42 -14.36 25.63
C GLU A 109 -48.86 -14.59 25.18
N HIS A 110 -49.14 -14.62 23.88
CA HIS A 110 -50.49 -14.87 23.37
C HIS A 110 -51.02 -16.24 23.78
N TYR A 111 -50.22 -17.30 23.64
CA TYR A 111 -50.62 -18.66 23.96
C TYR A 111 -50.80 -18.85 25.48
N HIS A 112 -49.88 -18.34 26.31
CA HIS A 112 -49.95 -18.52 27.76
C HIS A 112 -50.87 -17.54 28.49
N TRP A 113 -51.18 -16.36 27.93
CA TRP A 113 -52.26 -15.50 28.46
C TRP A 113 -53.65 -15.96 28.01
N SER A 114 -53.77 -16.72 26.92
CA SER A 114 -55.07 -17.25 26.49
C SER A 114 -55.66 -18.26 27.50
N GLU A 115 -54.83 -18.98 28.26
CA GLU A 115 -55.31 -19.90 29.31
C GLU A 115 -55.80 -19.18 30.57
N PHE A 116 -55.36 -17.94 30.82
CA PHE A 116 -55.85 -17.14 31.95
C PHE A 116 -57.21 -16.49 31.70
N ILE A 117 -57.62 -16.32 30.43
CA ILE A 117 -58.93 -15.73 30.08
C ILE A 117 -60.04 -16.78 30.08
N VAL A 118 -59.74 -18.05 29.76
CA VAL A 118 -60.75 -19.12 29.69
C VAL A 118 -61.02 -19.80 31.04
N SER A 119 -60.14 -19.67 32.03
CA SER A 119 -60.33 -20.26 33.38
C SER A 119 -61.09 -19.37 34.38
N ILE A 120 -61.45 -18.15 33.98
CA ILE A 120 -62.34 -17.26 34.75
C ILE A 120 -63.73 -17.27 34.10
N PHE A 121 -64.37 -18.44 34.04
CA PHE A 121 -65.83 -18.58 33.91
C PHE A 121 -66.29 -19.92 34.47
#